data_AF-A0A9X9A123-F1
#
_entry.id   AF-A0A9X9A123-F1
#
_cell.length_a   1.000
_cell.length_b   1.000
_cell.length_c   1.000
_cell.angle_alpha   90.00
_cell.angle_beta   90.00
_cell.angle_gamma   90.00
#
_symmetry.space_group_name_H-M   'P 1'
#
loop_
_entity.id
_entity.type
_entity.pdbx_description
1 polymer ?
#
loop_
_entity_poly.entity_id
_entity_poly.type
_entity_poly.pdbx_seq_one_letter_code
_entity_poly.pdbx_strand_id
1 'polypeptide(L)'
;FNKHRELTEPAKFHSQTVGSRGPVLEQDSVLHESLQQFIHEKILERPVHVKGFGAFGYFQTIYSMSEHTKLSFLQNSNEKVPVMVR
;
A
#
# COMPACT_ATOMS: atom_id res chain seq x y z
N PHE A 1 -25.28 32.88 18.18
CA PHE A 1 -23.99 33.53 17.88
C PHE A 1 -22.88 32.52 18.12
N ASN A 2 -22.32 31.78 17.17
CA ASN A 2 -22.26 31.91 15.73
C ASN A 2 -22.00 30.54 15.08
N LYS A 3 -22.65 30.36 13.93
CA LYS A 3 -22.37 29.43 12.83
C LYS A 3 -22.59 27.94 13.09
N HIS A 4 -23.72 27.46 12.56
CA HIS A 4 -23.92 26.11 12.04
C HIS A 4 -22.66 25.67 11.30
N ARG A 5 -21.88 24.80 11.93
CA ARG A 5 -20.81 24.07 11.25
C ARG A 5 -21.54 23.01 10.42
N GLU A 6 -21.53 23.18 9.11
CA GLU A 6 -22.03 22.18 8.17
C GLU A 6 -21.34 20.85 8.48
N LEU A 7 -22.10 19.91 9.06
CA LEU A 7 -21.66 18.57 9.45
C LEU A 7 -21.75 17.62 8.24
N THR A 8 -21.29 18.05 7.07
CA THR A 8 -21.31 17.22 5.85
C THR A 8 -19.98 16.51 5.59
N GLU A 9 -18.92 16.86 6.32
CA GLU A 9 -17.62 16.21 6.21
C GLU A 9 -17.21 15.62 7.57
N PRO A 10 -16.87 14.33 7.65
CA PRO A 10 -16.40 13.74 8.90
C PRO A 10 -15.10 14.42 9.35
N ALA A 11 -14.94 14.60 10.67
CA ALA A 11 -13.81 15.30 11.23
C ALA A 11 -12.50 14.50 11.04
N LYS A 12 -11.79 14.75 9.94
CA LYS A 12 -10.52 14.07 9.57
C LYS A 12 -9.44 14.06 10.67
N PHE A 13 -9.49 15.00 11.61
CA PHE A 13 -8.43 15.20 12.61
C PHE A 13 -8.88 14.96 14.06
N HIS A 14 -10.18 14.80 14.33
CA HIS A 14 -10.71 14.71 15.68
C HIS A 14 -11.86 13.71 15.75
N SER A 15 -11.92 12.92 16.83
CA SER A 15 -13.05 12.03 17.09
C SER A 15 -14.32 12.82 17.41
N GLN A 16 -15.46 12.21 17.12
CA GLN A 16 -16.76 12.71 17.49
C GLN A 16 -17.00 12.50 18.99
N THR A 17 -17.17 13.59 19.73
CA THR A 17 -17.37 13.57 21.19
C THR A 17 -18.62 14.31 21.61
N VAL A 18 -19.14 14.03 22.80
CA VAL A 18 -20.22 14.82 23.43
C VAL A 18 -19.65 16.15 23.93
N GLY A 19 -19.51 17.13 23.02
CA GLY A 19 -18.86 18.41 23.32
C GLY A 19 -17.33 18.28 23.42
N SER A 20 -16.63 19.41 23.62
CA SER A 20 -15.16 19.48 23.47
C SER A 20 -14.35 18.65 24.49
N ARG A 21 -14.95 18.25 25.61
CA ARG A 21 -14.32 17.44 26.67
C ARG A 21 -15.17 16.24 27.10
N GLY A 22 -16.16 15.85 26.30
CA GLY A 22 -17.00 14.69 26.60
C GLY A 22 -16.43 13.38 26.07
N PRO A 23 -17.10 12.26 26.39
CA PRO A 23 -16.73 10.94 25.87
C PRO A 23 -16.88 10.87 24.34
N VAL A 24 -16.12 9.95 23.74
CA VAL A 24 -16.21 9.60 22.32
C VAL A 24 -17.52 8.87 22.04
N LEU A 25 -18.13 9.15 20.89
CA LEU A 25 -19.37 8.51 20.45
C LEU A 25 -19.08 7.27 19.60
N GLU A 26 -19.79 6.17 19.87
CA GLU A 26 -19.66 4.90 19.12
C GLU A 26 -20.13 5.00 17.65
N GLN A 27 -20.98 5.99 17.34
CA GLN A 27 -21.44 6.21 15.97
C GLN A 27 -20.35 6.82 15.05
N ASP A 28 -19.17 7.14 15.60
CA ASP A 28 -18.04 7.67 14.83
C ASP A 28 -17.40 6.57 13.97
N SER A 29 -18.02 6.28 12.83
CA SER A 29 -17.56 5.24 11.91
C SER A 29 -16.14 5.50 11.41
N VAL A 30 -15.74 6.77 11.23
CA VAL A 30 -14.40 7.14 10.71
C VAL A 30 -13.31 6.82 11.72
N LEU A 31 -13.56 7.08 13.02
CA LEU A 31 -12.65 6.67 14.08
C LEU A 31 -12.49 5.14 14.11
N HIS A 32 -13.60 4.41 14.09
CA HIS A 32 -13.59 2.95 14.17
C HIS A 32 -12.88 2.32 12.97
N GLU A 33 -13.16 2.77 11.74
CA GLU A 33 -12.48 2.28 10.52
C GLU A 33 -10.97 2.55 10.57
N SER A 34 -10.57 3.75 11.01
CA SER A 34 -9.15 4.12 11.12
C SER A 34 -8.41 3.26 12.15
N LEU A 35 -9.03 3.01 13.32
CA LEU A 35 -8.47 2.16 14.36
C LEU A 35 -8.41 0.70 13.91
N GLN A 36 -9.45 0.20 13.23
CA GLN A 36 -9.48 -1.16 12.70
C GLN A 36 -8.34 -1.39 11.71
N GLN A 37 -8.10 -0.46 10.78
CA GLN A 37 -7.01 -0.56 9.83
C GLN A 37 -5.64 -0.50 10.52
N PHE A 38 -5.47 0.38 11.49
CA PHE A 38 -4.21 0.51 12.24
C PHE A 38 -3.87 -0.76 13.05
N ILE A 39 -4.85 -1.32 13.77
CA ILE A 39 -4.65 -2.52 14.60
C ILE A 39 -4.26 -3.73 13.72
N HIS A 40 -4.79 -3.80 12.51
CA HIS A 40 -4.55 -4.92 11.57
C HIS A 40 -3.54 -4.60 10.46
N GLU A 41 -2.80 -3.50 10.57
CA GLU A 41 -1.83 -3.10 9.54
C GLU A 41 -0.67 -4.11 9.42
N LYS A 42 -0.27 -4.70 10.55
CA LYS A 42 0.87 -5.60 10.59
C LYS A 42 0.48 -7.03 10.20
N ILE A 43 0.90 -7.44 9.01
CA ILE A 43 0.94 -8.85 8.61
C ILE A 43 2.16 -9.57 9.21
N LEU A 44 2.11 -10.89 9.29
CA LEU A 44 3.25 -11.71 9.70
C LEU A 44 4.43 -11.51 8.75
N GLU A 45 5.63 -11.39 9.30
CA GLU A 45 6.87 -11.22 8.55
C GLU A 45 7.35 -12.57 7.98
N ARG A 46 8.15 -12.55 6.89
CA ARG A 46 8.79 -13.77 6.36
C ARG A 46 9.78 -14.34 7.39
N PRO A 47 9.98 -15.67 7.47
CA PRO A 47 10.90 -16.27 8.46
C PRO A 47 12.38 -15.94 8.19
N VAL A 48 12.75 -15.70 6.94
CA VAL A 48 14.10 -15.32 6.49
C VAL A 48 14.03 -14.24 5.42
N HIS A 49 15.14 -13.52 5.18
CA HIS A 49 15.18 -12.34 4.28
C HIS A 49 14.09 -11.31 4.59
N VAL A 50 13.97 -10.99 5.88
CA VAL A 50 12.90 -10.17 6.45
C VAL A 50 13.04 -8.71 6.01
N LYS A 51 14.26 -8.19 6.10
CA LYS A 51 14.63 -6.85 5.64
C LYS A 51 15.10 -6.93 4.19
N GLY A 52 14.45 -6.17 3.32
CA GLY A 52 14.81 -6.05 1.91
C GLY A 52 14.07 -4.88 1.27
N PHE A 53 14.60 -4.39 0.16
CA PHE A 53 13.99 -3.31 -0.63
C PHE A 53 13.84 -3.81 -2.06
N GLY A 54 12.76 -3.41 -2.71
CA GLY A 54 12.51 -3.79 -4.09
C GLY A 54 12.62 -2.62 -5.04
N ALA A 55 12.97 -2.92 -6.29
CA ALA A 55 12.97 -1.96 -7.39
C ALA A 55 12.33 -2.59 -8.63
N PHE A 56 11.58 -1.76 -9.37
CA PHE A 56 11.08 -2.12 -10.69
C PHE A 56 12.11 -1.75 -11.74
N GLY A 57 12.19 -2.58 -12.78
CA GLY A 57 13.06 -2.34 -13.92
C GLY A 57 12.67 -3.21 -15.10
N TYR A 58 13.59 -3.32 -16.04
CA TYR A 58 13.46 -4.26 -17.15
C TYR A 58 14.77 -5.01 -17.36
N PHE A 59 14.65 -6.26 -17.77
CA PHE A 59 15.73 -7.06 -18.29
C PHE A 59 15.68 -7.01 -19.81
N GLN A 60 16.85 -6.93 -20.46
CA GLN A 60 16.97 -6.98 -21.90
C GLN A 60 18.20 -7.81 -22.26
N THR A 61 18.01 -8.84 -23.08
CA THR A 61 19.10 -9.68 -23.56
C THR A 61 19.88 -8.94 -24.63
N ILE A 62 21.22 -8.97 -24.59
CA ILE A 62 22.04 -8.28 -25.61
C ILE A 62 22.05 -9.09 -26.92
N TYR A 63 22.15 -10.42 -26.84
CA TYR A 63 22.20 -11.34 -27.98
C TYR A 63 21.21 -12.50 -27.80
N SER A 64 20.59 -12.96 -28.88
CA SER A 64 19.69 -14.13 -28.84
C SER A 64 20.42 -15.36 -28.33
N MET A 65 19.86 -16.03 -27.32
CA MET A 65 20.38 -17.31 -26.78
C MET A 65 19.64 -18.53 -27.34
N SER A 66 19.01 -18.40 -28.50
CA SER A 66 18.20 -19.45 -29.15
C SER A 66 18.95 -20.76 -29.39
N GLU A 67 20.28 -20.71 -29.57
CA GLU A 67 21.13 -21.89 -29.74
C GLU A 67 21.22 -22.75 -28.46
N HIS A 68 21.13 -22.12 -27.28
CA HIS A 68 21.33 -22.80 -25.99
C HIS A 68 20.03 -23.04 -25.23
N THR A 69 19.02 -22.19 -25.43
CA THR A 69 17.78 -22.23 -24.66
C THR A 69 16.58 -21.81 -25.49
N LYS A 70 15.41 -22.34 -25.12
CA LYS A 70 14.11 -21.99 -25.70
C LYS A 70 13.31 -21.05 -24.79
N LEU A 71 13.93 -20.51 -23.73
CA LEU A 71 13.28 -19.55 -22.83
C LEU A 71 12.88 -18.29 -23.59
N SER A 72 11.61 -17.94 -23.54
CA SER A 72 11.00 -16.87 -24.34
C SER A 72 11.72 -15.52 -24.19
N PHE A 73 12.01 -15.13 -22.95
CA PHE A 73 12.62 -13.85 -22.61
C PHE A 73 14.09 -13.68 -23.06
N LEU A 74 14.72 -14.76 -23.55
CA LEU A 74 16.10 -14.79 -24.05
C LEU A 74 16.21 -14.95 -25.57
N GLN A 75 15.09 -15.02 -26.29
CA GLN A 75 15.08 -15.26 -27.74
C GLN A 75 15.41 -14.00 -28.53
N ASN A 76 14.94 -12.84 -28.09
CA ASN A 76 15.04 -11.58 -28.85
C ASN A 76 15.88 -10.55 -28.09
N SER A 77 16.78 -9.86 -28.80
CA SER A 77 17.67 -8.86 -28.18
C SER A 77 16.99 -7.50 -27.91
N ASN A 78 15.86 -7.23 -28.55
CA ASN A 78 15.12 -5.97 -28.41
C ASN A 78 13.94 -6.05 -27.45
N GLU A 79 13.73 -7.21 -26.83
CA GLU A 79 12.61 -7.44 -25.93
C GLU A 79 12.94 -6.95 -24.53
N LYS A 80 12.14 -6.02 -24.01
CA LYS A 80 12.23 -5.53 -22.64
C LYS A 80 11.26 -6.31 -21.77
N VAL A 81 11.81 -7.07 -20.83
CA VAL A 81 11.08 -7.96 -19.95
C VAL A 81 10.92 -7.24 -18.61
N PRO A 82 9.71 -6.86 -18.19
CA PRO A 82 9.52 -6.20 -16.90
C PRO A 82 9.96 -7.12 -15.75
N VAL A 83 10.76 -6.59 -14.84
CA VAL A 83 11.23 -7.34 -13.66
C VAL A 83 11.03 -6.53 -12.39
N MET A 84 10.85 -7.26 -11.29
CA MET A 84 10.88 -6.72 -9.94
C MET A 84 11.94 -7.48 -9.15
N VAL A 85 12.88 -6.74 -8.58
CA VAL A 85 13.91 -7.31 -7.69
C VAL A 85 13.51 -7.03 -6.24
N ARG A 86 13.89 -7.91 -5.31
CA ARG A 86 13.75 -7.76 -3.86
C ARG A 86 14.95 -8.34 -3.14
#